data_AF-A0A7M3MBF4-F1
#
_entry.id   AF-A0A7M3MBF4-F1
#
_cell.length_a   1.000
_cell.length_b   1.000
_cell.length_c   1.000
_cell.angle_alpha   90.00
_cell.angle_beta   90.00
_cell.angle_gamma   90.00
#
_symmetry.space_group_name_H-M   'P 1'
#
loop_
_entity.id
_entity.type
_entity.pdbx_description
1 polymer ?
#
loop_
_entity_poly.entity_id
_entity_poly.type
_entity_poly.pdbx_seq_one_letter_code
_entity_poly.pdbx_strand_id
1 'polypeptide(L)'
;MPCSRQAMERSCNKAAVLDVVKRDMDYAVYAHGAVLTTPGGAPVASPKLRLLEHIVRDVTTAAPEELTALDFFHCERDVVETDTRTAEARFLHALSVDPVAARRFPGLGASAAPVNISLDTLDPDLPPMLFLYGGLSEALGRATSYLMENGHESALRDFSHFSAVVLQAFRDMPAYRRSPILILAERHGGGALLPFLLLTGRLSESEYANAVLSLEWYHYDGATASQRFRSLRDEARQAREYAEVCRAASREESAGSRVQELIARGECHHVEFKSTLRLNLHSGKNDPNISHASLKTIAAFLNSSGGTLLIGVRDDGSIEGIETDGFPNEDRFGLHLWQLVESTLGGCACPFVSSRYESLDGRVVCSVSCSESPRPVFLQSRKGDEEFWVRVGPSSRQLGVREALDYIKLRFRQD
;
A
#
# COMPACT_ATOMS: atom_id res chain seq x y z
N MET A 1 31.99 14.08 1.60
CA MET A 1 32.81 14.48 2.76
C MET A 1 32.78 13.35 3.79
N PRO A 2 33.90 12.87 4.34
CA PRO A 2 33.90 11.87 5.39
C PRO A 2 33.89 12.59 6.75
N CYS A 3 32.74 13.10 7.17
CA CYS A 3 32.60 13.75 8.48
C CYS A 3 31.14 13.65 8.95
N SER A 4 30.71 12.45 9.34
CA SER A 4 29.42 12.26 10.03
C SER A 4 29.27 10.95 10.83
N ARG A 5 30.17 9.96 10.71
CA ARG A 5 30.06 8.70 11.48
C ARG A 5 30.57 8.79 12.93
N GLN A 6 31.57 9.61 13.23
CA GLN A 6 32.11 9.72 14.60
C GLN A 6 31.19 10.44 15.60
N ALA A 7 30.15 11.15 15.14
CA ALA A 7 29.17 11.78 16.02
C ALA A 7 28.01 10.83 16.41
N MET A 8 27.75 9.77 15.63
CA MET A 8 26.68 8.80 15.91
C MET A 8 27.09 7.69 16.89
N GLU A 9 28.39 7.42 17.06
CA GLU A 9 28.90 6.43 18.02
C GLU A 9 28.65 6.80 19.49
N ARG A 10 28.08 7.98 19.78
CA ARG A 10 27.72 8.41 21.15
C ARG A 10 26.22 8.35 21.49
N SER A 11 25.34 7.96 20.57
CA SER A 11 23.88 8.02 20.81
C SER A 11 23.12 6.70 20.77
N CYS A 12 23.72 5.58 20.36
CA CYS A 12 23.02 4.30 20.35
C CYS A 12 23.83 3.23 21.08
N ASN A 13 23.80 3.30 22.40
CA ASN A 13 24.26 2.22 23.26
C ASN A 13 23.18 1.13 23.23
N LYS A 14 23.55 -0.13 22.97
CA LYS A 14 22.69 -1.32 22.72
C LYS A 14 21.73 -1.74 23.86
N ALA A 15 21.38 -0.83 24.76
CA ALA A 15 20.40 -1.03 25.84
C ALA A 15 19.38 0.13 25.92
N ALA A 16 19.20 0.88 24.84
CA ALA A 16 18.13 1.86 24.74
C ALA A 16 16.80 1.13 24.56
N VAL A 17 15.95 1.14 25.58
CA VAL A 17 14.55 0.75 25.42
C VAL A 17 13.92 1.77 24.48
N LEU A 18 13.54 1.31 23.29
CA LEU A 18 12.78 2.07 22.31
C LEU A 18 11.31 1.81 22.54
N ASP A 19 10.54 2.86 22.81
CA ASP A 19 9.10 2.77 23.05
C ASP A 19 8.34 3.67 22.09
N VAL A 20 7.17 3.22 21.63
CA VAL A 20 6.24 4.05 20.88
C VAL A 20 5.23 4.63 21.86
N VAL A 21 5.22 5.96 21.99
CA VAL A 21 4.35 6.68 22.93
C VAL A 21 3.29 7.45 22.16
N LYS A 22 2.02 7.27 22.54
CA LYS A 22 0.89 8.04 22.01
C LYS A 22 0.94 9.48 22.52
N ARG A 23 0.75 10.43 21.61
CA ARG A 23 0.58 11.87 21.87
C ARG A 23 -0.81 12.31 21.40
N ASP A 24 -1.12 13.58 21.56
CA ASP A 24 -2.47 14.12 21.27
C ASP A 24 -2.91 13.91 19.81
N MET A 25 -1.98 14.03 18.86
CA MET A 25 -2.28 14.00 17.42
C MET A 25 -1.51 12.91 16.64
N ASP A 26 -0.53 12.26 17.25
CA ASP A 26 0.35 11.29 16.61
C ASP A 26 0.94 10.29 17.62
N TYR A 27 1.83 9.44 17.13
CA TYR A 27 2.71 8.60 17.94
C TYR A 27 4.14 9.06 17.73
N ALA A 28 5.00 8.91 18.74
CA ALA A 28 6.42 9.22 18.64
C ALA A 28 7.27 8.11 19.25
N VAL A 29 8.44 7.86 18.66
CA VAL A 29 9.43 6.93 19.20
C VAL A 29 10.27 7.65 20.26
N TYR A 30 10.40 7.04 21.43
CA TYR A 30 11.24 7.53 22.52
C TYR A 30 12.45 6.63 22.70
N ALA A 31 13.60 7.24 22.98
CA ALA A 31 14.82 6.58 23.40
C ALA A 31 15.31 7.24 24.69
N HIS A 32 15.51 6.45 25.75
CA HIS A 32 15.99 6.97 27.06
C HIS A 32 15.16 8.14 27.64
N GLY A 33 13.83 8.10 27.44
CA GLY A 33 12.92 9.13 27.97
C GLY A 33 12.89 10.44 27.17
N ALA A 34 13.57 10.52 26.03
CA ALA A 34 13.48 11.64 25.09
C ALA A 34 12.93 11.18 23.73
N VAL A 35 12.30 12.09 23.00
CA VAL A 35 11.83 11.81 21.63
C VAL A 35 13.05 11.56 20.74
N LEU A 36 13.04 10.45 20.02
CA LEU A 36 14.04 10.14 19.01
C LEU A 36 13.89 11.14 17.85
N THR A 37 15.00 11.69 17.37
CA THR A 37 15.02 12.66 16.28
C THR A 37 15.80 12.14 15.08
N THR A 38 15.37 12.54 13.88
CA THR A 38 16.12 12.37 12.65
C THR A 38 17.41 13.20 12.69
N PRO A 39 18.40 12.91 11.82
CA PRO A 39 19.60 13.73 11.68
C PRO A 39 19.32 15.21 11.36
N GLY A 40 18.23 15.50 10.64
CA GLY A 40 17.72 16.85 10.38
C GLY A 40 17.00 17.51 11.57
N GLY A 41 16.86 16.81 12.69
CA GLY A 41 16.25 17.31 13.93
C GLY A 41 14.73 17.17 13.99
N ALA A 42 14.10 16.54 13.00
CA ALA A 42 12.66 16.25 13.06
C ALA A 42 12.38 15.11 14.05
N PRO A 43 11.24 15.12 14.77
CA PRO A 43 10.89 13.99 15.62
C PRO A 43 10.57 12.75 14.77
N VAL A 44 10.97 11.57 15.25
CA VAL A 44 10.53 10.27 14.71
C VAL A 44 9.10 10.03 15.20
N ALA A 45 8.17 10.69 14.52
CA ALA A 45 6.76 10.71 14.85
C ALA A 45 5.89 10.52 13.60
N SER A 46 4.77 9.85 13.76
CA SER A 46 3.82 9.57 12.68
C SER A 46 2.45 9.24 13.27
N PRO A 47 1.33 9.64 12.62
CA PRO A 47 0.00 9.15 12.99
C PRO A 47 -0.14 7.64 12.74
N LYS A 48 0.73 7.05 11.90
CA LYS A 48 0.71 5.64 11.49
C LYS A 48 1.44 4.77 12.52
N LEU A 49 0.73 4.30 13.55
CA LEU A 49 1.30 3.45 14.61
C LEU A 49 2.11 2.26 14.07
N ARG A 50 1.55 1.51 13.10
CA ARG A 50 2.21 0.34 12.50
C ARG A 50 3.55 0.65 11.85
N LEU A 51 3.72 1.87 11.31
CA LEU A 51 5.01 2.30 10.76
C LEU A 51 6.05 2.44 11.87
N LEU A 52 5.69 3.07 13.00
CA LEU A 52 6.61 3.24 14.11
C LEU A 52 6.94 1.92 14.81
N GLU A 53 5.96 1.02 14.96
CA GLU A 53 6.19 -0.33 15.47
C GLU A 53 7.13 -1.12 14.57
N HIS A 54 6.98 -1.02 13.25
CA HIS A 54 7.88 -1.63 12.29
C HIS A 54 9.31 -1.06 12.43
N ILE A 55 9.45 0.27 12.52
CA ILE A 55 10.75 0.93 12.74
C ILE A 55 11.41 0.44 14.04
N VAL A 56 10.68 0.43 15.16
CA VAL A 56 11.23 -0.01 16.46
C VAL A 56 11.64 -1.48 16.40
N ARG A 57 10.79 -2.35 15.85
CA ARG A 57 11.10 -3.78 15.69
C ARG A 57 12.39 -3.97 14.90
N ASP A 58 12.48 -3.30 13.75
CA ASP A 58 13.58 -3.44 12.81
C ASP A 58 14.91 -2.96 13.41
N VAL A 59 14.93 -1.76 13.99
CA VAL A 59 16.11 -1.18 14.65
C VAL A 59 16.58 -2.04 15.84
N THR A 60 15.66 -2.66 16.57
CA THR A 60 16.01 -3.50 17.73
C THR A 60 16.66 -4.82 17.32
N THR A 61 16.33 -5.34 16.13
CA THR A 61 16.87 -6.62 15.64
C THR A 61 18.10 -6.47 14.75
N ALA A 62 18.29 -5.30 14.14
CA ALA A 62 19.35 -5.05 13.18
C ALA A 62 20.75 -4.97 13.81
N ALA A 63 21.76 -5.46 13.09
CA ALA A 63 23.15 -5.21 13.43
C ALA A 63 23.55 -3.75 13.12
N PRO A 64 24.59 -3.18 13.76
CA PRO A 64 24.93 -1.75 13.63
C PRO A 64 25.23 -1.26 12.20
N GLU A 65 25.61 -2.15 11.30
CA GLU A 65 25.93 -1.81 9.90
C GLU A 65 24.77 -2.09 8.93
N GLU A 66 23.70 -2.74 9.40
CA GLU A 66 22.56 -3.10 8.57
C GLU A 66 21.70 -1.87 8.28
N LEU A 67 21.11 -1.85 7.09
CA LEU A 67 20.14 -0.83 6.70
C LEU A 67 18.80 -1.12 7.38
N THR A 68 18.17 -0.09 7.93
CA THR A 68 16.90 -0.21 8.66
C THR A 68 15.79 0.66 8.08
N ALA A 69 14.56 0.39 8.48
CA ALA A 69 13.38 1.20 8.23
C ALA A 69 13.57 2.65 8.73
N LEU A 70 14.35 2.85 9.79
CA LEU A 70 14.66 4.17 10.34
C LEU A 70 15.48 5.01 9.34
N ASP A 71 16.40 4.40 8.59
CA ASP A 71 17.21 5.11 7.58
C ASP A 71 16.35 5.65 6.43
N PHE A 72 15.36 4.85 5.98
CA PHE A 72 14.40 5.29 4.98
C PHE A 72 13.47 6.38 5.50
N PHE A 73 13.03 6.26 6.75
CA PHE A 73 12.23 7.28 7.43
C PHE A 73 12.99 8.60 7.57
N HIS A 74 14.26 8.56 7.98
CA HIS A 74 15.13 9.75 8.04
C HIS A 74 15.21 10.45 6.69
N CYS A 75 15.50 9.70 5.62
CA CYS A 75 15.57 10.27 4.28
C CYS A 75 14.22 10.83 3.80
N GLU A 76 13.11 10.15 4.13
CA GLU A 76 11.77 10.65 3.83
C GLU A 76 11.53 12.02 4.48
N ARG A 77 11.74 12.15 5.79
CA ARG A 77 11.49 13.37 6.55
C ARG A 77 12.46 14.50 6.18
N ASP A 78 13.76 14.21 6.20
CA ASP A 78 14.78 15.25 6.14
C ASP A 78 15.10 15.69 4.71
N VAL A 79 14.89 14.81 3.73
CA VAL A 79 15.27 15.06 2.33
C VAL A 79 14.04 15.17 1.44
N VAL A 80 13.17 14.16 1.43
CA VAL A 80 12.10 14.08 0.44
C VAL A 80 10.96 15.06 0.73
N GLU A 81 10.56 15.18 2.00
CA GLU A 81 9.47 16.05 2.44
C GLU A 81 9.91 17.50 2.66
N THR A 82 11.12 17.72 3.18
CA THR A 82 11.62 19.06 3.52
C THR A 82 12.08 19.85 2.30
N ASP A 83 12.79 19.21 1.36
CA ASP A 83 13.26 19.88 0.14
C ASP A 83 13.19 18.95 -1.08
N THR A 84 12.06 19.01 -1.77
CA THR A 84 11.82 18.24 -3.00
C THR A 84 12.87 18.51 -4.09
N ARG A 85 13.43 19.73 -4.17
CA ARG A 85 14.45 20.04 -5.19
C ARG A 85 15.76 19.32 -4.90
N THR A 86 16.15 19.22 -3.62
CA THR A 86 17.33 18.46 -3.22
C THR A 86 17.15 16.97 -3.51
N ALA A 87 15.97 16.39 -3.23
CA ALA A 87 15.68 15.00 -3.58
C ALA A 87 15.78 14.74 -5.09
N GLU A 88 15.20 15.62 -5.92
CA GLU A 88 15.28 15.54 -7.39
C GLU A 88 16.72 15.70 -7.90
N ALA A 89 17.48 16.64 -7.35
CA ALA A 89 18.87 16.85 -7.72
C ALA A 89 19.73 15.62 -7.41
N ARG A 90 19.54 14.99 -6.24
CA ARG A 90 20.20 13.74 -5.88
C ARG A 90 19.85 12.61 -6.84
N PHE A 91 18.56 12.47 -7.18
CA PHE A 91 18.09 11.45 -8.11
C PHE A 91 18.66 11.64 -9.52
N LEU A 92 18.62 12.87 -10.05
CA LEU A 92 19.18 13.21 -11.35
C LEU A 92 20.69 13.03 -11.40
N HIS A 93 21.40 13.42 -10.33
CA HIS A 93 22.83 13.19 -10.23
C HIS A 93 23.13 11.69 -10.30
N ALA A 94 22.44 10.87 -9.52
CA ALA A 94 22.58 9.41 -9.55
C ALA A 94 22.24 8.80 -10.93
N LEU A 95 21.26 9.35 -11.66
CA LEU A 95 20.96 8.94 -13.04
C LEU A 95 22.08 9.34 -14.04
N SER A 96 22.70 10.51 -13.85
CA SER A 96 23.75 11.01 -14.77
C SER A 96 25.05 10.22 -14.72
N VAL A 97 25.29 9.52 -13.61
CA VAL A 97 26.45 8.63 -13.41
C VAL A 97 26.06 7.16 -13.38
N ASP A 98 24.83 6.83 -13.79
CA ASP A 98 24.26 5.50 -13.68
C ASP A 98 24.95 4.51 -14.67
N PRO A 99 25.61 3.44 -14.17
CA PRO A 99 26.30 2.49 -15.03
C PRO A 99 25.39 1.68 -15.96
N VAL A 100 24.11 1.55 -15.62
CA VAL A 100 23.10 0.87 -16.46
C VAL A 100 22.62 1.85 -17.54
N ALA A 101 22.31 3.10 -17.20
CA ALA A 101 21.93 4.12 -18.18
C ALA A 101 23.07 4.41 -19.18
N ALA A 102 24.33 4.46 -18.72
CA ALA A 102 25.48 4.72 -19.58
C ALA A 102 25.68 3.67 -20.68
N ARG A 103 25.22 2.42 -20.47
CA ARG A 103 25.23 1.39 -21.51
C ARG A 103 24.29 1.71 -22.68
N ARG A 104 23.20 2.44 -22.40
CA ARG A 104 22.27 2.90 -23.43
C ARG A 104 22.70 4.22 -24.05
N PHE A 105 23.33 5.09 -23.25
CA PHE A 105 23.73 6.45 -23.61
C PHE A 105 25.25 6.63 -23.42
N PRO A 106 26.07 6.34 -24.46
CA PRO A 106 27.53 6.35 -24.36
C PRO A 106 28.17 7.70 -23.97
N GLY A 107 27.40 8.80 -23.99
CA GLY A 107 27.84 10.12 -23.54
C GLY A 107 27.80 10.34 -22.03
N LEU A 108 27.27 9.38 -21.25
CA LEU A 108 27.29 9.44 -19.78
C LEU A 108 28.65 8.98 -19.25
N GLY A 109 29.25 9.77 -18.36
CA GLY A 109 30.60 9.56 -17.84
C GLY A 109 30.78 8.41 -16.84
N ALA A 110 29.94 7.38 -16.89
CA ALA A 110 30.04 6.23 -15.99
C ALA A 110 31.01 5.18 -16.56
N SER A 111 31.90 4.66 -15.72
CA SER A 111 32.74 3.51 -16.04
C SER A 111 31.89 2.24 -16.00
N ALA A 112 31.41 1.76 -17.15
CA ALA A 112 30.69 0.50 -17.23
C ALA A 112 31.66 -0.68 -17.04
N ALA A 113 31.33 -1.61 -16.13
CA ALA A 113 32.03 -2.89 -16.04
C ALA A 113 31.97 -3.62 -17.39
N PRO A 114 33.06 -4.29 -17.82
CA PRO A 114 33.13 -4.98 -19.10
C PRO A 114 32.02 -6.04 -19.22
N VAL A 115 31.33 -6.03 -20.37
CA VAL A 115 30.19 -6.92 -20.68
C VAL A 115 30.66 -8.34 -20.99
N ASN A 116 31.88 -8.47 -21.53
CA ASN A 116 32.48 -9.74 -21.87
C ASN A 116 33.33 -10.23 -20.70
N ILE A 117 32.78 -11.22 -20.01
CA ILE A 117 33.46 -11.94 -18.96
C ILE A 117 34.16 -13.10 -19.66
N SER A 118 35.48 -13.03 -19.80
CA SER A 118 36.23 -14.16 -20.35
C SER A 118 36.18 -15.28 -19.30
N LEU A 119 35.64 -16.44 -19.68
CA LEU A 119 35.58 -17.61 -18.79
C LEU A 119 36.98 -17.97 -18.24
N ASP A 120 38.03 -17.66 -19.01
CA ASP A 120 39.44 -17.90 -18.65
C ASP A 120 39.98 -16.98 -17.54
N THR A 121 39.27 -15.90 -17.22
CA THR A 121 39.62 -14.94 -16.14
C THR A 121 38.78 -15.12 -14.89
N LEU A 122 37.87 -16.09 -14.88
CA LEU A 122 37.00 -16.38 -13.76
C LEU A 122 37.69 -17.28 -12.75
N ASP A 123 37.57 -16.91 -11.47
CA ASP A 123 37.85 -17.82 -10.38
C ASP A 123 36.97 -19.08 -10.55
N PRO A 124 37.54 -20.29 -10.60
CA PRO A 124 36.78 -21.53 -10.72
C PRO A 124 35.80 -21.76 -9.55
N ASP A 125 35.98 -21.07 -8.42
CA ASP A 125 35.07 -21.12 -7.26
C ASP A 125 33.96 -20.05 -7.33
N LEU A 126 33.91 -19.19 -8.36
CA LEU A 126 32.84 -18.21 -8.51
C LEU A 126 31.51 -18.94 -8.82
N PRO A 127 30.43 -18.71 -8.04
CA PRO A 127 29.16 -19.39 -8.25
C PRO A 127 28.64 -19.21 -9.70
N PRO A 128 28.27 -20.29 -10.42
CA PRO A 128 27.74 -20.20 -11.79
C PRO A 128 26.52 -19.26 -11.94
N MET A 129 25.82 -19.00 -10.84
CA MET A 129 24.67 -18.09 -10.77
C MET A 129 25.00 -16.63 -11.10
N LEU A 130 26.27 -16.19 -10.94
CA LEU A 130 26.72 -14.85 -11.32
C LEU A 130 26.71 -14.61 -12.83
N PHE A 131 26.75 -15.67 -13.64
CA PHE A 131 26.88 -15.59 -15.10
C PHE A 131 25.67 -16.11 -15.86
N LEU A 132 24.79 -16.89 -15.22
CA LEU A 132 23.67 -17.56 -15.88
C LEU A 132 22.41 -16.70 -16.03
N TYR A 133 22.30 -15.59 -15.32
CA TYR A 133 21.17 -14.67 -15.46
C TYR A 133 21.70 -13.31 -15.88
N GLY A 134 21.32 -12.86 -17.08
CA GLY A 134 21.68 -11.57 -17.64
C GLY A 134 21.15 -10.39 -16.83
N GLY A 135 21.57 -10.19 -15.58
CA GLY A 135 21.00 -9.23 -14.64
C GLY A 135 21.00 -7.80 -15.18
N LEU A 136 22.09 -7.40 -15.85
CA LEU A 136 22.18 -6.08 -16.49
C LEU A 136 21.40 -5.99 -17.81
N SER A 137 21.39 -7.06 -18.61
CA SER A 137 20.61 -7.12 -19.85
C SER A 137 19.10 -7.12 -19.57
N GLU A 138 18.69 -7.84 -18.53
CA GLU A 138 17.32 -7.91 -18.05
C GLU A 138 16.91 -6.56 -17.45
N ALA A 139 17.73 -5.95 -16.59
CA ALA A 139 17.46 -4.60 -16.08
C ALA A 139 17.33 -3.57 -17.21
N LEU A 140 18.18 -3.64 -18.24
CA LEU A 140 18.07 -2.81 -19.45
C LEU A 140 16.79 -3.10 -20.24
N GLY A 141 16.40 -4.37 -20.36
CA GLY A 141 15.14 -4.79 -20.96
C GLY A 141 13.93 -4.22 -20.21
N ARG A 142 13.92 -4.34 -18.88
CA ARG A 142 12.87 -3.80 -18.00
C ARG A 142 12.79 -2.29 -18.04
N ALA A 143 13.93 -1.59 -18.05
CA ALA A 143 13.98 -0.15 -18.24
C ALA A 143 13.39 0.24 -19.62
N THR A 144 13.74 -0.49 -20.67
CA THR A 144 13.21 -0.26 -22.01
C THR A 144 11.70 -0.47 -22.06
N SER A 145 11.18 -1.57 -21.51
CA SER A 145 9.74 -1.81 -21.41
C SER A 145 9.03 -0.71 -20.63
N TYR A 146 9.60 -0.29 -19.50
CA TYR A 146 9.05 0.81 -18.71
C TYR A 146 8.94 2.11 -19.52
N LEU A 147 9.97 2.47 -20.28
CA LEU A 147 9.97 3.66 -21.14
C LEU A 147 8.96 3.54 -22.29
N MET A 148 8.83 2.36 -22.90
CA MET A 148 7.86 2.15 -23.98
C MET A 148 6.41 2.26 -23.48
N GLU A 149 6.14 1.88 -22.22
CA GLU A 149 4.82 2.01 -21.61
C GLU A 149 4.51 3.44 -21.14
N ASN A 150 5.53 4.25 -20.83
CA ASN A 150 5.38 5.57 -20.19
C ASN A 150 5.96 6.74 -21.03
N GLY A 151 6.36 6.51 -22.29
CA GLY A 151 7.07 7.52 -23.08
C GLY A 151 7.11 7.26 -24.58
N HIS A 152 7.49 8.31 -25.32
CA HIS A 152 7.68 8.31 -26.77
C HIS A 152 9.05 7.72 -27.16
N GLU A 153 9.15 7.17 -28.37
CA GLU A 153 10.36 6.51 -28.92
C GLU A 153 11.66 7.34 -28.79
N SER A 154 11.53 8.67 -28.67
CA SER A 154 12.64 9.61 -28.43
C SER A 154 13.38 9.37 -27.11
N ALA A 155 12.70 8.94 -26.05
CA ALA A 155 13.32 8.66 -24.75
C ALA A 155 14.30 7.48 -24.79
N LEU A 156 14.22 6.63 -25.81
CA LEU A 156 15.18 5.54 -26.02
C LEU A 156 16.49 6.04 -26.66
N ARG A 157 16.49 7.24 -27.27
CA ARG A 157 17.62 7.73 -28.08
C ARG A 157 18.34 8.93 -27.46
N ASP A 158 17.67 9.67 -26.57
CA ASP A 158 18.23 10.85 -25.91
C ASP A 158 18.09 10.76 -24.38
N PHE A 159 19.22 10.95 -23.69
CA PHE A 159 19.29 10.92 -22.23
C PHE A 159 18.47 12.04 -21.59
N SER A 160 18.35 13.21 -22.22
CA SER A 160 17.59 14.32 -21.67
C SER A 160 16.10 13.96 -21.57
N HIS A 161 15.56 13.33 -22.62
CA HIS A 161 14.20 12.80 -22.62
C HIS A 161 14.04 11.60 -21.67
N PHE A 162 15.00 10.68 -21.64
CA PHE A 162 15.01 9.55 -20.71
C PHE A 162 14.94 10.01 -19.25
N SER A 163 15.85 10.89 -18.84
CA SER A 163 15.93 11.41 -17.48
C SER A 163 14.68 12.21 -17.10
N ALA A 164 14.08 12.94 -18.03
CA ALA A 164 12.81 13.63 -17.80
C ALA A 164 11.65 12.68 -17.50
N VAL A 165 11.50 11.59 -18.26
CA VAL A 165 10.44 10.59 -18.06
C VAL A 165 10.60 9.90 -16.70
N VAL A 166 11.82 9.43 -16.39
CA VAL A 166 12.10 8.73 -15.13
C VAL A 166 11.98 9.68 -13.94
N LEU A 167 12.40 10.95 -14.07
CA LEU A 167 12.21 11.98 -13.05
C LEU A 167 10.73 12.26 -12.80
N GLN A 168 9.91 12.35 -13.85
CA GLN A 168 8.48 12.56 -13.70
C GLN A 168 7.84 11.40 -12.93
N ALA A 169 8.18 10.17 -13.30
CA ALA A 169 7.73 8.99 -12.56
C ALA A 169 8.19 9.01 -11.09
N PHE A 170 9.43 9.44 -10.82
CA PHE A 170 9.92 9.61 -9.47
C PHE A 170 9.11 10.67 -8.70
N ARG A 171 8.78 11.81 -9.31
CA ARG A 171 7.93 12.86 -8.71
C ARG A 171 6.54 12.36 -8.34
N ASP A 172 5.96 11.54 -9.20
CA ASP A 172 4.60 10.99 -9.00
C ASP A 172 4.56 9.91 -7.91
N MET A 173 5.73 9.45 -7.42
CA MET A 173 5.81 8.51 -6.30
C MET A 173 5.60 9.19 -4.94
N PRO A 174 4.89 8.52 -4.01
CA PRO A 174 4.81 8.98 -2.63
C PRO A 174 6.20 9.00 -1.96
N ALA A 175 6.36 9.83 -0.93
CA ALA A 175 7.66 10.08 -0.30
C ALA A 175 8.34 8.78 0.19
N TYR A 176 7.57 7.88 0.81
CA TYR A 176 8.01 6.56 1.26
C TYR A 176 8.51 5.60 0.16
N ARG A 177 8.27 5.90 -1.12
CA ARG A 177 8.87 5.16 -2.26
C ARG A 177 10.07 5.87 -2.86
N ARG A 178 10.16 7.20 -2.71
CA ARG A 178 11.30 7.99 -3.16
C ARG A 178 12.50 7.83 -2.22
N SER A 179 12.28 7.77 -0.91
CA SER A 179 13.38 7.68 0.06
C SER A 179 14.22 6.40 -0.10
N PRO A 180 13.66 5.19 -0.32
CA PRO A 180 14.49 4.01 -0.51
C PRO A 180 15.29 4.04 -1.81
N ILE A 181 14.78 4.66 -2.87
CA ILE A 181 15.51 4.85 -4.14
C ILE A 181 16.79 5.66 -3.88
N LEU A 182 16.69 6.77 -3.15
CA LEU A 182 17.83 7.64 -2.87
C LEU A 182 18.87 6.96 -1.97
N ILE A 183 18.41 6.26 -0.93
CA ILE A 183 19.29 5.54 0.01
C ILE A 183 20.03 4.40 -0.69
N LEU A 184 19.31 3.56 -1.45
CA LEU A 184 19.93 2.44 -2.16
C LEU A 184 20.89 2.92 -3.25
N ALA A 185 20.55 3.99 -3.99
CA ALA A 185 21.44 4.57 -5.00
C ALA A 185 22.77 5.05 -4.39
N GLU A 186 22.72 5.70 -3.23
CA GLU A 186 23.91 6.17 -2.51
C GLU A 186 24.72 5.00 -1.92
N ARG A 187 24.04 4.06 -1.26
CA ARG A 187 24.67 2.96 -0.52
C ARG A 187 25.31 1.91 -1.42
N HIS A 188 24.68 1.60 -2.57
CA HIS A 188 25.15 0.55 -3.47
C HIS A 188 26.01 1.06 -4.62
N GLY A 189 26.02 2.38 -4.88
CA GLY A 189 26.81 2.96 -5.98
C GLY A 189 26.39 2.49 -7.38
N GLY A 190 25.23 1.83 -7.52
CA GLY A 190 24.73 1.26 -8.77
C GLY A 190 23.90 2.22 -9.63
N GLY A 191 23.91 3.51 -9.30
CA GLY A 191 23.04 4.52 -9.91
C GLY A 191 21.60 4.48 -9.37
N ALA A 192 20.72 5.25 -10.00
CA ALA A 192 19.33 5.41 -9.57
C ALA A 192 18.34 4.50 -10.32
N LEU A 193 18.73 3.92 -11.46
CA LEU A 193 17.84 3.14 -12.31
C LEU A 193 17.46 1.80 -11.69
N LEU A 194 18.41 1.07 -11.09
CA LEU A 194 18.13 -0.22 -10.44
C LEU A 194 17.19 -0.07 -9.23
N PRO A 195 17.42 0.87 -8.28
CA PRO A 195 16.48 1.10 -7.19
C PRO A 195 15.11 1.56 -7.68
N PHE A 196 15.06 2.41 -8.72
CA PHE A 196 13.81 2.84 -9.35
C PHE A 196 13.01 1.64 -9.90
N LEU A 197 13.67 0.72 -10.62
CA LEU A 197 13.02 -0.48 -11.16
C LEU A 197 12.56 -1.44 -10.04
N LEU A 198 13.32 -1.56 -8.95
CA LEU A 198 12.91 -2.32 -7.77
C LEU A 198 11.62 -1.75 -7.15
N LEU A 199 11.58 -0.44 -6.88
CA LEU A 199 10.46 0.21 -6.19
C LEU A 199 9.23 0.43 -7.09
N THR A 200 9.39 0.30 -8.41
CA THR A 200 8.27 0.21 -9.37
C THR A 200 7.78 -1.22 -9.59
N GLY A 201 8.41 -2.22 -8.97
CA GLY A 201 8.04 -3.64 -9.08
C GLY A 201 8.45 -4.29 -10.40
N ARG A 202 9.41 -3.69 -11.12
CA ARG A 202 9.96 -4.22 -12.37
C ARG A 202 11.12 -5.18 -12.16
N LEU A 203 11.76 -5.12 -10.99
CA LEU A 203 12.77 -6.07 -10.53
C LEU A 203 12.37 -6.66 -9.19
N SER A 204 12.62 -7.95 -9.01
CA SER A 204 12.67 -8.61 -7.70
C SER A 204 13.94 -8.23 -6.94
N GLU A 205 13.98 -8.54 -5.65
CA GLU A 205 15.13 -8.31 -4.77
C GLU A 205 16.37 -9.08 -5.25
N SER A 206 16.16 -10.29 -5.79
CA SER A 206 17.25 -11.14 -6.29
C SER A 206 17.79 -10.64 -7.62
N GLU A 207 16.93 -10.20 -8.54
CA GLU A 207 17.36 -9.59 -9.80
C GLU A 207 18.09 -8.28 -9.55
N TYR A 208 17.60 -7.46 -8.61
CA TYR A 208 18.26 -6.24 -8.17
C TYR A 208 19.65 -6.54 -7.61
N ALA A 209 19.77 -7.47 -6.66
CA ALA A 209 21.04 -7.83 -6.04
C ALA A 209 22.04 -8.36 -7.08
N ASN A 210 21.58 -9.18 -8.02
CA ASN A 210 22.43 -9.69 -9.10
C ASN A 210 22.90 -8.58 -10.05
N ALA A 211 22.01 -7.66 -10.41
CA ALA A 211 22.34 -6.54 -11.29
C ALA A 211 23.36 -5.59 -10.65
N VAL A 212 23.21 -5.27 -9.35
CA VAL A 212 24.19 -4.45 -8.62
C VAL A 212 25.53 -5.19 -8.51
N LEU A 213 25.52 -6.47 -8.12
CA LEU A 213 26.75 -7.26 -8.00
C LEU A 213 27.49 -7.37 -9.34
N SER A 214 26.77 -7.46 -10.46
CA SER A 214 27.33 -7.45 -11.81
C SER A 214 28.06 -6.14 -12.18
N LEU A 215 27.87 -5.05 -11.43
CA LEU A 215 28.61 -3.80 -11.61
C LEU A 215 29.97 -3.81 -10.90
N GLU A 216 30.15 -4.67 -9.89
CA GLU A 216 31.32 -4.71 -9.00
C GLU A 216 31.97 -6.10 -8.88
N TRP A 217 31.51 -7.09 -9.66
CA TRP A 217 31.88 -8.51 -9.51
C TRP A 217 33.39 -8.79 -9.55
N TYR A 218 34.15 -8.00 -10.32
CA TYR A 218 35.59 -8.16 -10.54
C TYR A 218 36.44 -7.82 -9.29
N HIS A 219 35.81 -7.33 -8.22
CA HIS A 219 36.47 -7.06 -6.94
C HIS A 219 36.38 -8.21 -5.93
N TYR A 220 35.69 -9.31 -6.26
CA TYR A 220 35.32 -10.34 -5.28
C TYR A 220 35.73 -11.75 -5.69
N ASP A 221 36.13 -12.55 -4.70
CA ASP A 221 36.13 -14.01 -4.79
C ASP A 221 34.70 -14.58 -4.64
N GLY A 222 34.52 -15.88 -4.92
CA GLY A 222 33.20 -16.51 -4.92
C GLY A 222 32.45 -16.45 -3.58
N ALA A 223 33.18 -16.55 -2.46
CA ALA A 223 32.60 -16.50 -1.12
C ALA A 223 32.13 -15.09 -0.76
N THR A 224 32.96 -14.08 -1.05
CA THR A 224 32.68 -12.66 -0.81
C THR A 224 31.54 -12.19 -1.72
N ALA A 225 31.52 -12.60 -2.99
CA ALA A 225 30.41 -12.31 -3.90
C ALA A 225 29.09 -12.89 -3.40
N SER A 226 29.11 -14.12 -2.85
CA SER A 226 27.91 -14.75 -2.27
C SER A 226 27.40 -14.02 -1.02
N GLN A 227 28.31 -13.56 -0.16
CA GLN A 227 27.94 -12.77 1.01
C GLN A 227 27.39 -11.39 0.60
N ARG A 228 28.05 -10.74 -0.37
CA ARG A 228 27.61 -9.46 -0.93
C ARG A 228 26.23 -9.56 -1.56
N PHE A 229 25.97 -10.60 -2.35
CA PHE A 229 24.65 -10.87 -2.92
C PHE A 229 23.56 -10.96 -1.84
N ARG A 230 23.80 -11.72 -0.77
CA ARG A 230 22.83 -11.86 0.34
C ARG A 230 22.54 -10.50 0.98
N SER A 231 23.58 -9.75 1.31
CA SER A 231 23.46 -8.39 1.87
C SER A 231 22.66 -7.47 0.95
N LEU A 232 22.99 -7.39 -0.34
CA LEU A 232 22.27 -6.56 -1.32
C LEU A 232 20.79 -6.94 -1.44
N ARG A 233 20.49 -8.25 -1.41
CA ARG A 233 19.12 -8.77 -1.48
C ARG A 233 18.33 -8.44 -0.22
N ASP A 234 18.95 -8.57 0.94
CA ASP A 234 18.31 -8.27 2.23
C ASP A 234 18.03 -6.75 2.37
N GLU A 235 18.95 -5.88 1.92
CA GLU A 235 18.72 -4.43 1.89
C GLU A 235 17.62 -4.03 0.88
N ALA A 236 17.56 -4.70 -0.27
CA ALA A 236 16.48 -4.52 -1.25
C ALA A 236 15.12 -4.96 -0.70
N ARG A 237 15.08 -6.06 0.07
CA ARG A 237 13.88 -6.51 0.79
C ARG A 237 13.45 -5.45 1.81
N GLN A 238 14.38 -4.89 2.58
CA GLN A 238 14.08 -3.87 3.59
C GLN A 238 13.45 -2.63 2.96
N ALA A 239 13.98 -2.17 1.82
CA ALA A 239 13.44 -1.05 1.06
C ALA A 239 11.99 -1.30 0.59
N ARG A 240 11.70 -2.52 0.13
CA ARG A 240 10.34 -2.90 -0.30
C ARG A 240 9.38 -3.05 0.89
N GLU A 241 9.81 -3.68 1.97
CA GLU A 241 9.00 -3.86 3.18
C GLU A 241 8.60 -2.49 3.75
N TYR A 242 9.54 -1.55 3.87
CA TYR A 242 9.26 -0.18 4.29
C TYR A 242 8.17 0.48 3.43
N ALA A 243 8.30 0.43 2.11
CA ALA A 243 7.33 1.02 1.19
C ALA A 243 5.96 0.33 1.26
N GLU A 244 5.92 -0.97 1.51
CA GLU A 244 4.69 -1.75 1.66
C GLU A 244 3.97 -1.44 2.98
N VAL A 245 4.70 -1.35 4.10
CA VAL A 245 4.17 -0.93 5.40
C VAL A 245 3.59 0.47 5.33
N CYS A 246 4.31 1.43 4.74
CA CYS A 246 3.82 2.80 4.57
C CYS A 246 2.55 2.86 3.70
N ARG A 247 2.51 2.09 2.61
CA ARG A 247 1.35 1.99 1.74
C ARG A 247 0.15 1.37 2.45
N ALA A 248 0.36 0.32 3.24
CA ALA A 248 -0.69 -0.34 4.00
C ALA A 248 -1.28 0.60 5.05
N ALA A 249 -0.42 1.27 5.82
CA ALA A 249 -0.85 2.24 6.83
C ALA A 249 -1.62 3.43 6.22
N SER A 250 -1.20 3.91 5.04
CA SER A 250 -1.89 5.00 4.34
C SER A 250 -3.27 4.58 3.78
N ARG A 251 -3.47 3.30 3.45
CA ARG A 251 -4.77 2.76 3.03
C ARG A 251 -5.77 2.70 4.19
N GLU A 252 -5.30 2.42 5.40
CA GLU A 252 -6.15 2.36 6.60
C GLU A 252 -6.64 3.77 6.98
N GLU A 253 -5.77 4.78 6.94
CA GLU A 253 -6.16 6.19 7.14
C GLU A 253 -7.13 6.70 6.06
N SER A 254 -6.85 6.39 4.78
CA SER A 254 -7.73 6.81 3.68
C SER A 254 -9.10 6.12 3.71
N ALA A 255 -9.18 4.91 4.24
CA ALA A 255 -10.45 4.22 4.46
C ALA A 255 -11.28 4.96 5.53
N GLY A 256 -10.67 5.22 6.70
CA GLY A 256 -11.27 6.01 7.79
C GLY A 256 -11.79 7.38 7.32
N SER A 257 -10.98 8.09 6.53
CA SER A 257 -11.37 9.38 5.94
C SER A 257 -12.55 9.25 4.97
N ARG A 258 -12.67 8.14 4.24
CA ARG A 258 -13.77 7.92 3.30
C ARG A 258 -15.08 7.65 4.02
N VAL A 259 -15.08 6.83 5.08
CA VAL A 259 -16.32 6.61 5.86
C VAL A 259 -16.74 7.89 6.56
N GLN A 260 -15.81 8.65 7.14
CA GLN A 260 -16.11 9.98 7.71
C GLN A 260 -16.70 10.93 6.67
N GLU A 261 -16.17 10.95 5.45
CA GLU A 261 -16.72 11.78 4.36
C GLU A 261 -18.14 11.34 3.96
N LEU A 262 -18.40 10.02 3.88
CA LEU A 262 -19.73 9.50 3.59
C LEU A 262 -20.73 9.90 4.69
N ILE A 263 -20.31 9.82 5.96
CA ILE A 263 -21.11 10.25 7.11
C ILE A 263 -21.42 11.75 7.02
N ALA A 264 -20.40 12.58 6.75
CA ALA A 264 -20.56 14.03 6.63
C ALA A 264 -21.47 14.45 5.47
N ARG A 265 -21.48 13.69 4.36
CA ARG A 265 -22.39 13.91 3.22
C ARG A 265 -23.84 13.48 3.50
N GLY A 266 -24.05 12.63 4.50
CA GLY A 266 -25.37 12.13 4.88
C GLY A 266 -25.92 11.05 3.94
N GLU A 267 -27.12 10.56 4.28
CA GLU A 267 -27.83 9.57 3.47
C GLU A 267 -28.21 10.12 2.09
N CYS A 268 -28.04 9.31 1.07
CA CYS A 268 -28.38 9.69 -0.30
C CYS A 268 -28.76 8.46 -1.15
N HIS A 269 -28.89 8.64 -2.46
CA HIS A 269 -29.22 7.53 -3.36
C HIS A 269 -28.24 6.34 -3.25
N HIS A 270 -26.97 6.60 -2.95
CA HIS A 270 -25.90 5.59 -2.87
C HIS A 270 -25.37 5.33 -1.46
N VAL A 271 -25.92 5.99 -0.44
CA VAL A 271 -25.44 5.89 0.95
C VAL A 271 -26.63 5.75 1.87
N GLU A 272 -26.61 4.73 2.72
CA GLU A 272 -27.64 4.50 3.75
C GLU A 272 -26.95 4.25 5.09
N PHE A 273 -27.51 4.80 6.17
CA PHE A 273 -27.06 4.56 7.54
C PHE A 273 -28.01 3.61 8.25
N LYS A 274 -27.45 2.76 9.11
CA LYS A 274 -28.18 1.93 10.06
C LYS A 274 -27.43 1.96 11.39
N SER A 275 -28.14 2.24 12.47
CA SER A 275 -27.51 2.31 13.79
C SER A 275 -27.04 0.93 14.27
N THR A 276 -27.74 -0.13 13.89
CA THR A 276 -27.48 -1.51 14.32
C THR A 276 -27.86 -2.50 13.21
N LEU A 277 -27.32 -3.72 13.28
CA LEU A 277 -27.65 -4.83 12.37
C LEU A 277 -28.86 -5.65 12.85
N ARG A 278 -29.05 -5.83 14.16
CA ARG A 278 -30.11 -6.66 14.74
C ARG A 278 -30.78 -6.07 15.97
N LEU A 279 -30.09 -5.24 16.75
CA LEU A 279 -30.64 -4.73 18.01
C LEU A 279 -31.63 -3.59 17.77
N ASN A 280 -32.85 -3.71 18.26
CA ASN A 280 -33.76 -2.57 18.30
C ASN A 280 -33.42 -1.69 19.51
N LEU A 281 -32.92 -0.48 19.26
CA LEU A 281 -32.43 0.44 20.28
C LEU A 281 -33.51 0.88 21.29
N HIS A 282 -34.80 0.83 20.91
CA HIS A 282 -35.89 1.21 21.82
C HIS A 282 -36.26 0.08 22.78
N SER A 283 -36.25 -1.16 22.31
CA SER A 283 -36.65 -2.33 23.11
C SER A 283 -35.47 -3.03 23.79
N GLY A 284 -34.24 -2.75 23.34
CA GLY A 284 -33.03 -3.43 23.79
C GLY A 284 -33.00 -4.91 23.41
N LYS A 285 -33.82 -5.36 22.45
CA LYS A 285 -33.93 -6.76 22.03
C LYS A 285 -33.59 -6.91 20.55
N ASN A 286 -33.07 -8.09 20.20
CA ASN A 286 -32.85 -8.45 18.82
C ASN A 286 -34.20 -8.50 18.08
N ASP A 287 -34.28 -7.77 16.99
CA ASP A 287 -35.48 -7.59 16.19
C ASP A 287 -35.16 -7.93 14.72
N PRO A 288 -35.75 -9.01 14.18
CA PRO A 288 -35.56 -9.40 12.79
C PRO A 288 -35.88 -8.31 11.77
N ASN A 289 -36.77 -7.36 12.11
CA ASN A 289 -37.12 -6.26 11.21
C ASN A 289 -35.94 -5.28 11.04
N ILE A 290 -35.07 -5.15 12.05
CA ILE A 290 -33.85 -4.34 11.96
C ILE A 290 -32.87 -4.97 10.97
N SER A 291 -32.68 -6.28 11.05
CA SER A 291 -31.84 -7.01 10.09
C SER A 291 -32.42 -6.98 8.68
N HIS A 292 -33.75 -7.14 8.54
CA HIS A 292 -34.44 -7.01 7.26
C HIS A 292 -34.23 -5.64 6.63
N ALA A 293 -34.22 -4.56 7.43
CA ALA A 293 -33.95 -3.21 6.93
C ALA A 293 -32.55 -3.06 6.31
N SER A 294 -31.53 -3.73 6.85
CA SER A 294 -30.19 -3.75 6.25
C SER A 294 -30.16 -4.57 4.96
N LEU A 295 -30.79 -5.75 4.98
CA LEU A 295 -30.82 -6.67 3.83
C LEU A 295 -31.59 -6.10 2.64
N LYS A 296 -32.74 -5.44 2.86
CA LYS A 296 -33.49 -4.80 1.76
C LYS A 296 -32.70 -3.67 1.11
N THR A 297 -31.87 -2.97 1.89
CA THR A 297 -30.98 -1.92 1.36
C THR A 297 -29.88 -2.51 0.51
N ILE A 298 -29.25 -3.61 0.95
CA ILE A 298 -28.28 -4.36 0.14
C ILE A 298 -28.93 -4.82 -1.17
N ALA A 299 -30.10 -5.45 -1.10
CA ALA A 299 -30.85 -5.87 -2.29
C ALA A 299 -31.17 -4.68 -3.22
N ALA A 300 -31.61 -3.54 -2.67
CA ALA A 300 -31.87 -2.33 -3.44
C ALA A 300 -30.62 -1.76 -4.13
N PHE A 301 -29.46 -1.78 -3.48
CA PHE A 301 -28.20 -1.34 -4.10
C PHE A 301 -27.77 -2.25 -5.24
N LEU A 302 -27.83 -3.57 -5.06
CA LEU A 302 -27.56 -4.57 -6.11
C LEU A 302 -28.56 -4.43 -7.29
N ASN A 303 -29.84 -4.23 -6.95
CA ASN A 303 -30.99 -3.65 -7.69
C ASN A 303 -30.68 -2.56 -8.72
N SER A 304 -29.89 -1.59 -8.28
CA SER A 304 -29.86 -0.26 -8.87
C SER A 304 -28.47 0.03 -9.39
N SER A 305 -27.81 1.09 -8.88
CA SER A 305 -26.52 1.57 -9.36
C SER A 305 -25.42 1.39 -8.30
N GLY A 306 -25.56 0.35 -7.46
CA GLY A 306 -24.68 0.12 -6.31
C GLY A 306 -24.84 1.16 -5.19
N GLY A 307 -24.03 1.00 -4.15
CA GLY A 307 -24.03 1.90 -3.00
C GLY A 307 -23.22 1.39 -1.83
N THR A 308 -23.31 2.09 -0.71
CA THR A 308 -22.65 1.78 0.55
C THR A 308 -23.64 1.88 1.69
N LEU A 309 -23.78 0.79 2.45
CA LEU A 309 -24.53 0.75 3.70
C LEU A 309 -23.53 0.87 4.86
N LEU A 310 -23.70 1.87 5.72
CA LEU A 310 -22.92 2.01 6.96
C LEU A 310 -23.75 1.50 8.14
N ILE A 311 -23.22 0.52 8.86
CA ILE A 311 -23.83 -0.05 10.07
C ILE A 311 -23.03 0.39 11.29
N GLY A 312 -23.71 0.85 12.33
CA GLY A 312 -23.10 1.52 13.48
C GLY A 312 -23.13 3.04 13.38
N VAL A 313 -23.99 3.61 12.52
CA VAL A 313 -24.14 5.06 12.34
C VAL A 313 -25.62 5.43 12.50
N ARG A 314 -25.91 6.46 13.30
CA ARG A 314 -27.27 6.98 13.48
C ARG A 314 -27.69 7.87 12.32
N ASP A 315 -29.00 8.10 12.20
CA ASP A 315 -29.58 8.94 11.15
C ASP A 315 -29.06 10.39 11.20
N ASP A 316 -28.61 10.86 12.37
CA ASP A 316 -27.98 12.18 12.56
C ASP A 316 -26.47 12.20 12.24
N GLY A 317 -25.90 11.06 11.80
CA GLY A 317 -24.48 10.89 11.50
C GLY A 317 -23.60 10.56 12.70
N SER A 318 -24.15 10.49 13.92
CA SER A 318 -23.35 10.12 15.10
C SER A 318 -22.95 8.64 15.08
N ILE A 319 -21.74 8.34 15.56
CA ILE A 319 -21.19 7.00 15.59
C ILE A 319 -21.81 6.20 16.75
N GLU A 320 -22.63 5.21 16.42
CA GLU A 320 -23.19 4.27 17.40
C GLU A 320 -22.23 3.13 17.70
N GLY A 321 -21.59 2.58 16.67
CA GLY A 321 -20.73 1.40 16.76
C GLY A 321 -21.48 0.06 16.66
N ILE A 322 -20.86 -0.93 16.01
CA ILE A 322 -21.42 -2.30 15.89
C ILE A 322 -21.37 -3.07 17.22
N GLU A 323 -20.63 -2.58 18.21
CA GLU A 323 -20.56 -3.12 19.56
C GLU A 323 -21.94 -3.16 20.21
N THR A 324 -22.81 -2.20 19.86
CA THR A 324 -24.20 -2.14 20.33
C THR A 324 -25.01 -3.38 19.95
N ASP A 325 -24.67 -4.08 18.87
CA ASP A 325 -25.35 -5.33 18.50
C ASP A 325 -25.00 -6.51 19.44
N GLY A 326 -24.04 -6.35 20.36
CA GLY A 326 -23.73 -7.32 21.41
C GLY A 326 -23.03 -8.58 20.90
N PHE A 327 -22.23 -8.46 19.85
CA PHE A 327 -21.35 -9.55 19.41
C PHE A 327 -20.03 -9.55 20.21
N PRO A 328 -19.40 -10.72 20.42
CA PRO A 328 -18.13 -10.79 21.16
C PRO A 328 -16.96 -10.07 20.48
N ASN A 329 -16.95 -10.03 19.15
CA ASN A 329 -15.92 -9.40 18.33
C ASN A 329 -16.42 -9.18 16.89
N GLU A 330 -15.62 -8.45 16.10
CA GLU A 330 -15.89 -8.13 14.69
C GLU A 330 -16.08 -9.37 13.81
N ASP A 331 -15.29 -10.42 14.04
CA ASP A 331 -15.40 -11.68 13.27
C ASP A 331 -16.78 -12.33 13.42
N ARG A 332 -17.33 -12.37 14.64
CA ARG A 332 -18.66 -12.93 14.91
C ARG A 332 -19.78 -12.08 14.34
N PHE A 333 -19.63 -10.75 14.37
CA PHE A 333 -20.53 -9.83 13.68
C PHE A 333 -20.52 -10.11 12.17
N GLY A 334 -19.33 -10.20 11.58
CA GLY A 334 -19.15 -10.46 10.15
C GLY A 334 -19.71 -11.79 9.70
N LEU A 335 -19.45 -12.87 10.45
CA LEU A 335 -20.03 -14.17 10.18
C LEU A 335 -21.56 -14.10 10.15
N HIS A 336 -22.16 -13.37 11.10
CA HIS A 336 -23.61 -13.23 11.17
C HIS A 336 -24.16 -12.40 9.99
N LEU A 337 -23.53 -11.28 9.65
CA LEU A 337 -23.89 -10.47 8.49
C LEU A 337 -23.86 -11.32 7.21
N TRP A 338 -22.78 -12.07 6.98
CA TRP A 338 -22.65 -12.90 5.79
C TRP A 338 -23.65 -14.07 5.76
N GLN A 339 -23.94 -14.69 6.90
CA GLN A 339 -25.02 -15.67 7.00
C GLN A 339 -26.38 -15.07 6.62
N LEU A 340 -26.68 -13.86 7.07
CA LEU A 340 -27.91 -13.15 6.70
C LEU A 340 -27.95 -12.86 5.19
N VAL A 341 -26.86 -12.34 4.61
CA VAL A 341 -26.77 -12.05 3.17
C VAL A 341 -26.96 -13.33 2.35
N GLU A 342 -26.23 -14.40 2.66
CA GLU A 342 -26.29 -15.66 1.92
C GLU A 342 -27.66 -16.34 2.03
N SER A 343 -28.24 -16.39 3.24
CA SER A 343 -29.52 -17.06 3.48
C SER A 343 -30.73 -16.30 2.94
N THR A 344 -30.62 -15.00 2.70
CA THR A 344 -31.77 -14.17 2.25
C THR A 344 -31.65 -13.66 0.82
N LEU A 345 -30.43 -13.35 0.33
CA LEU A 345 -30.20 -12.87 -1.03
C LEU A 345 -29.64 -13.95 -1.96
N GLY A 346 -29.19 -15.07 -1.39
CA GLY A 346 -28.57 -16.19 -2.10
C GLY A 346 -27.08 -15.97 -2.40
N GLY A 347 -26.34 -17.07 -2.51
CA GLY A 347 -24.89 -17.06 -2.74
C GLY A 347 -24.45 -16.35 -4.04
N CYS A 348 -25.34 -16.23 -5.03
CA CYS A 348 -25.07 -15.50 -6.27
C CYS A 348 -24.88 -13.99 -6.07
N ALA A 349 -25.39 -13.41 -4.98
CA ALA A 349 -25.22 -12.00 -4.65
C ALA A 349 -23.86 -11.71 -3.99
N CYS A 350 -23.27 -12.69 -3.31
CA CYS A 350 -22.04 -12.51 -2.51
C CYS A 350 -20.86 -11.89 -3.27
N PRO A 351 -20.57 -12.23 -4.55
CA PRO A 351 -19.46 -11.60 -5.30
C PRO A 351 -19.60 -10.09 -5.51
N PHE A 352 -20.80 -9.54 -5.35
CA PHE A 352 -21.12 -8.12 -5.56
C PHE A 352 -21.26 -7.35 -4.23
N VAL A 353 -20.98 -8.00 -3.10
CA VAL A 353 -21.01 -7.40 -1.77
C VAL A 353 -19.62 -7.54 -1.15
N SER A 354 -19.17 -6.51 -0.43
CA SER A 354 -17.97 -6.59 0.40
C SER A 354 -18.18 -5.82 1.69
N SER A 355 -17.64 -6.30 2.80
CA SER A 355 -17.68 -5.61 4.09
C SER A 355 -16.29 -5.21 4.56
N ARG A 356 -16.19 -4.06 5.22
CA ARG A 356 -15.00 -3.54 5.89
C ARG A 356 -15.38 -3.01 7.27
N TYR A 357 -14.44 -3.01 8.20
CA TYR A 357 -14.60 -2.47 9.54
C TYR A 357 -13.64 -1.30 9.72
N GLU A 358 -14.15 -0.21 10.28
CA GLU A 358 -13.37 1.00 10.48
C GLU A 358 -13.61 1.58 11.87
N SER A 359 -12.53 1.85 12.60
CA SER A 359 -12.62 2.46 13.93
C SER A 359 -12.71 3.98 13.81
N LEU A 360 -13.85 4.55 14.22
CA LEU A 360 -14.12 5.99 14.27
C LEU A 360 -14.52 6.38 15.69
N ASP A 361 -13.87 7.40 16.25
CA ASP A 361 -14.13 7.89 17.62
C ASP A 361 -14.11 6.78 18.70
N GLY A 362 -13.24 5.78 18.52
CA GLY A 362 -13.10 4.65 19.44
C GLY A 362 -14.20 3.59 19.35
N ARG A 363 -15.08 3.65 18.33
CA ARG A 363 -16.10 2.64 18.03
C ARG A 363 -15.92 2.10 16.61
N VAL A 364 -16.46 0.93 16.32
CA VAL A 364 -16.31 0.28 15.01
C VAL A 364 -17.55 0.46 14.15
N VAL A 365 -17.38 0.98 12.93
CA VAL A 365 -18.42 1.06 11.90
C VAL A 365 -18.19 -0.04 10.87
N CYS A 366 -19.24 -0.77 10.50
CA CYS A 366 -19.18 -1.74 9.40
C CYS A 366 -19.68 -1.07 8.11
N SER A 367 -18.80 -0.95 7.12
CA SER A 367 -19.12 -0.45 5.78
C SER A 367 -19.34 -1.62 4.83
N VAL A 368 -20.55 -1.73 4.29
CA VAL A 368 -20.95 -2.73 3.30
C VAL A 368 -21.05 -2.07 1.94
N SER A 369 -20.09 -2.35 1.07
CA SER A 369 -20.05 -1.86 -0.30
C SER A 369 -20.73 -2.86 -1.24
N CYS A 370 -21.71 -2.37 -2.00
CA CYS A 370 -22.48 -3.16 -2.96
C CYS A 370 -22.22 -2.64 -4.38
N SER A 371 -21.69 -3.50 -5.25
CA SER A 371 -21.59 -3.21 -6.68
C SER A 371 -22.88 -3.57 -7.40
N GLU A 372 -23.07 -3.02 -8.59
CA GLU A 372 -24.20 -3.35 -9.43
C GLU A 372 -24.23 -4.85 -9.78
N SER A 373 -25.36 -5.52 -9.54
CA SER A 373 -25.52 -6.92 -9.92
C SER A 373 -25.79 -7.04 -11.43
N PRO A 374 -25.25 -8.05 -12.14
CA PRO A 374 -25.60 -8.34 -13.53
C PRO A 374 -26.94 -9.07 -13.67
N ARG A 375 -27.54 -9.52 -12.57
CA ARG A 375 -28.80 -10.27 -12.53
C ARG A 375 -29.72 -9.73 -11.43
N PRO A 376 -31.06 -9.87 -11.56
CA PRO A 376 -31.97 -9.48 -10.50
C PRO A 376 -31.73 -10.29 -9.23
N VAL A 377 -31.71 -9.61 -8.09
CA VAL A 377 -31.53 -10.14 -6.74
C VAL A 377 -32.83 -9.98 -5.98
N PHE A 378 -33.42 -11.09 -5.58
CA PHE A 378 -34.61 -11.14 -4.75
C PHE A 378 -34.22 -11.40 -3.30
N LEU A 379 -34.90 -10.73 -2.38
CA LEU A 379 -34.76 -10.95 -0.96
C LEU A 379 -35.84 -11.93 -0.50
N GLN A 380 -35.43 -13.06 0.08
CA GLN A 380 -36.35 -14.03 0.63
C GLN A 380 -36.88 -13.56 1.99
N SER A 381 -38.18 -13.26 2.04
CA SER A 381 -38.85 -12.87 3.27
C SER A 381 -38.98 -14.05 4.23
N ARG A 382 -39.15 -13.76 5.52
CA ARG A 382 -39.41 -14.80 6.53
C ARG A 382 -40.69 -15.60 6.28
N LYS A 383 -41.64 -15.02 5.54
CA LYS A 383 -42.90 -15.68 5.17
C LYS A 383 -42.77 -16.59 3.94
N GLY A 384 -41.58 -16.66 3.33
CA GLY A 384 -41.31 -17.45 2.13
C GLY A 384 -41.54 -16.69 0.81
N ASP A 385 -42.07 -15.47 0.88
CA ASP A 385 -42.27 -14.62 -0.29
C ASP A 385 -40.94 -14.03 -0.80
N GLU A 386 -40.81 -13.89 -2.10
CA GLU A 386 -39.67 -13.20 -2.73
C GLU A 386 -39.98 -11.70 -2.91
N GLU A 387 -39.11 -10.85 -2.37
CA GLU A 387 -39.26 -9.40 -2.40
C GLU A 387 -38.22 -8.79 -3.35
N PHE A 388 -38.68 -7.94 -4.28
CA PHE A 388 -37.81 -7.21 -5.20
C PHE A 388 -37.70 -5.74 -4.78
N TRP A 389 -36.49 -5.32 -4.40
CA TRP A 389 -36.21 -3.98 -3.88
C TRP A 389 -35.31 -3.19 -4.84
N VAL A 390 -35.60 -1.89 -4.99
CA VAL A 390 -34.81 -0.94 -5.79
C VAL A 390 -34.63 0.38 -5.03
N ARG A 391 -33.59 1.15 -5.35
CA ARG A 391 -33.44 2.52 -4.84
C ARG A 391 -34.36 3.49 -5.59
N VAL A 392 -35.04 4.35 -4.83
CA VAL A 392 -35.81 5.49 -5.33
C VAL A 392 -35.43 6.70 -4.48
N GLY A 393 -34.57 7.56 -5.01
CA GLY A 393 -33.92 8.60 -4.22
C GLY A 393 -33.14 7.98 -3.04
N PRO A 394 -33.20 8.54 -1.83
CA PRO A 394 -32.54 7.99 -0.66
C PRO A 394 -33.28 6.82 -0.01
N SER A 395 -34.36 6.29 -0.62
CA SER A 395 -35.20 5.26 -0.02
C SER A 395 -35.16 3.94 -0.80
N SER A 396 -35.37 2.83 -0.09
CA SER A 396 -35.55 1.51 -0.70
C SER A 396 -37.04 1.21 -0.87
N ARG A 397 -37.48 0.99 -2.12
CA ARG A 397 -38.88 0.71 -2.45
C ARG A 397 -39.03 -0.73 -2.95
N GLN A 398 -40.00 -1.44 -2.39
CA GLN A 398 -40.41 -2.75 -2.89
C GLN A 398 -41.27 -2.56 -4.15
N LEU A 399 -40.94 -3.28 -5.21
CA LEU A 399 -41.74 -3.32 -6.43
C LEU A 399 -42.73 -4.48 -6.35
N GLY A 400 -43.97 -4.23 -6.75
CA GLY A 400 -44.93 -5.31 -7.01
C GLY A 400 -44.51 -6.13 -8.24
N VAL A 401 -45.06 -7.35 -8.37
CA VAL A 401 -44.67 -8.31 -9.42
C VAL A 401 -44.61 -7.69 -10.82
N ARG A 402 -45.66 -6.93 -11.21
CA ARG A 402 -45.72 -6.30 -12.54
C ARG A 402 -44.60 -5.25 -12.73
N GLU A 403 -44.41 -4.36 -11.76
CA GLU A 403 -43.37 -3.34 -11.81
C GLU A 403 -41.96 -3.95 -11.81
N ALA A 404 -41.75 -5.01 -11.03
CA ALA A 404 -40.49 -5.74 -11.00
C ALA A 404 -40.17 -6.35 -12.37
N LEU A 405 -41.13 -7.01 -13.02
CA LEU A 405 -40.94 -7.58 -14.35
C LEU A 405 -40.58 -6.51 -15.40
N ASP A 406 -41.25 -5.36 -15.36
CA ASP A 406 -40.98 -4.26 -16.28
C ASP A 406 -39.60 -3.62 -16.02
N TYR A 407 -39.24 -3.41 -14.74
CA TYR A 407 -37.92 -2.93 -14.34
C TYR A 407 -36.81 -3.91 -14.78
N ILE A 408 -37.00 -5.21 -14.54
CA ILE A 408 -36.00 -6.23 -14.86
C ILE A 408 -35.71 -6.26 -16.35
N LYS A 409 -36.74 -6.23 -17.20
CA LYS A 409 -36.58 -6.18 -18.66
C LYS A 409 -35.80 -4.98 -19.14
N LEU A 410 -35.98 -3.82 -18.50
CA LEU A 410 -35.28 -2.59 -18.87
C LEU A 410 -33.82 -2.59 -18.40
N ARG A 411 -33.59 -3.08 -17.18
CA ARG A 411 -32.32 -2.93 -16.45
C ARG A 411 -31.34 -4.07 -16.69
N PHE A 412 -31.82 -5.31 -16.75
CA PHE A 412 -31.00 -6.52 -16.90
C PHE A 412 -31.33 -7.14 -18.26
N ARG A 413 -30.77 -6.56 -19.34
CA ARG A 413 -30.89 -7.14 -20.67
C ARG A 413 -30.23 -8.51 -20.69
N GLN A 414 -30.94 -9.50 -21.20
CA GLN A 414 -30.36 -10.79 -21.58
C GLN A 414 -29.81 -10.60 -22.98
N ASP A 415 -28.48 -10.67 -23.12
CA ASP A 415 -27.83 -10.87 -24.43
C ASP A 415 -28.11 -12.28 -24.95
#